data_AF-A0A962AX66-F1
#
_entry.id   AF-A0A962AX66-F1
#
_cell.length_a   1.000
_cell.length_b   1.000
_cell.length_c   1.000
_cell.angle_alpha   90.00
_cell.angle_beta   90.00
_cell.angle_gamma   90.00
#
_symmetry.space_group_name_H-M   'P 1'
#
loop_
_entity.id
_entity.type
_entity.pdbx_description
1 polymer ?
#
loop_
_entity_poly.entity_id
_entity_poly.type
_entity_poly.pdbx_seq_one_letter_code
_entity_poly.pdbx_strand_id
1 'polypeptide(L)'
;MPFLAIPFPAIDPVFFSIGPLPVRWYGLAYVFGLLIGWLYARRLVRAEALWGATPRPSADSLDDLLVYSALGAVVGGRLFNVLFYGLDYYLAHPAEILAVW
;
A
#
# COMPACT_ATOMS: atom_id res chain seq x y z
N MET A 1 25.58 1.21 -27.42
CA MET A 1 24.43 0.42 -26.93
C MET A 1 24.85 -1.04 -26.92
N PRO A 2 24.71 -1.78 -25.81
CA PRO A 2 25.12 -3.19 -25.77
C PRO A 2 24.25 -3.99 -26.74
N PHE A 3 24.87 -4.76 -27.63
CA PHE A 3 24.18 -5.49 -28.72
C PHE A 3 23.27 -6.63 -28.22
N LEU A 4 23.44 -7.06 -26.98
CA LEU A 4 22.68 -8.12 -26.32
C LEU A 4 21.68 -7.60 -25.28
N ALA A 5 21.56 -6.28 -25.12
CA ALA A 5 20.64 -5.71 -24.14
C ALA A 5 19.21 -5.71 -24.69
N ILE A 6 18.30 -6.34 -23.96
CA ILE A 6 16.86 -6.19 -24.18
C ILE A 6 16.47 -4.83 -23.59
N PRO A 7 15.98 -3.87 -24.40
CA PRO A 7 15.56 -2.58 -23.88
C PRO A 7 14.34 -2.77 -22.97
N PHE A 8 14.27 -1.99 -21.89
CA PHE A 8 13.08 -1.98 -21.05
C PHE A 8 11.88 -1.48 -21.89
N PRO A 9 10.72 -2.17 -21.84
CA PRO A 9 9.56 -1.76 -22.61
C PRO A 9 9.07 -0.38 -22.18
N ALA A 10 8.73 0.45 -23.16
CA ALA A 10 8.19 1.79 -22.92
C ALA A 10 6.70 1.72 -22.57
N ILE A 11 6.38 1.30 -21.34
CA ILE A 11 5.02 1.18 -20.84
C ILE A 11 4.70 2.45 -20.02
N ASP A 12 3.70 3.24 -20.46
CA ASP A 12 3.32 4.52 -19.82
C ASP A 12 2.72 4.35 -18.41
N PRO A 13 3.41 4.70 -17.31
CA PRO A 13 3.00 4.38 -15.94
C PRO A 13 1.56 4.76 -15.55
N VAL A 14 0.92 5.68 -16.29
CA VAL A 14 -0.46 6.10 -16.08
C VAL A 14 -1.43 5.13 -16.75
N PHE A 15 -2.32 4.52 -15.95
CA PHE A 15 -3.38 3.66 -16.45
C PHE A 15 -4.56 4.48 -16.99
N PHE A 16 -5.01 5.50 -16.26
CA PHE A 16 -5.91 6.56 -16.72
C PHE A 16 -5.76 7.80 -15.85
N SER A 17 -6.34 8.93 -16.27
CA SER A 17 -6.35 10.16 -15.49
C SER A 17 -7.76 10.62 -15.18
N ILE A 18 -7.98 11.09 -13.96
CA ILE A 18 -9.21 11.80 -13.56
C ILE A 18 -8.85 13.28 -13.46
N GLY A 19 -9.03 14.02 -14.55
CA GLY A 19 -8.55 15.41 -14.65
C GLY A 19 -7.02 15.48 -14.40
N PRO A 20 -6.54 16.29 -13.42
CA PRO A 20 -5.11 16.40 -13.11
C PRO A 20 -4.55 15.24 -12.29
N LEU A 21 -5.37 14.25 -11.89
CA LEU A 21 -4.95 13.14 -11.03
C LEU A 21 -4.63 11.89 -11.87
N PRO A 22 -3.35 11.56 -12.11
CA PRO A 22 -2.98 10.34 -12.81
C PRO A 22 -3.12 9.12 -11.90
N VAL A 23 -3.91 8.14 -12.32
CA VAL A 23 -4.01 6.82 -11.68
C VAL A 23 -3.01 5.89 -12.33
N ARG A 24 -2.02 5.44 -11.56
CA ARG A 24 -0.92 4.60 -12.05
C ARG A 24 -1.19 3.12 -11.78
N TRP A 25 -0.77 2.24 -12.68
CA TRP A 25 -1.05 0.80 -12.55
C TRP A 25 -0.42 0.14 -11.33
N TYR A 26 0.74 0.61 -10.86
CA TYR A 26 1.34 0.06 -9.64
C TYR A 26 0.50 0.40 -8.41
N GLY A 27 -0.15 1.56 -8.40
CA GLY A 27 -1.13 1.93 -7.38
C GLY A 27 -2.30 0.96 -7.36
N LEU A 28 -2.82 0.63 -8.55
CA LEU A 28 -3.87 -0.39 -8.69
C LEU A 28 -3.39 -1.76 -8.24
N ALA A 29 -2.15 -2.15 -8.57
CA ALA A 29 -1.58 -3.42 -8.12
C ALA A 29 -1.52 -3.51 -6.60
N TYR A 30 -1.18 -2.42 -5.89
CA TYR A 30 -1.25 -2.38 -4.43
C TYR A 30 -2.68 -2.56 -3.90
N VAL A 31 -3.66 -1.85 -4.49
CA VAL A 31 -5.08 -1.98 -4.10
C VAL A 31 -5.57 -3.41 -4.30
N PHE A 32 -5.31 -4.01 -5.47
CA PHE A 32 -5.70 -5.40 -5.74
C PHE A 32 -4.99 -6.39 -4.83
N GLY A 33 -3.70 -6.18 -4.54
CA GLY A 33 -2.94 -7.01 -3.59
C GLY A 33 -3.57 -7.00 -2.19
N LEU A 34 -3.93 -5.81 -1.68
CA LEU A 34 -4.62 -5.66 -0.40
C LEU A 34 -6.00 -6.32 -0.41
N LEU A 35 -6.79 -6.12 -1.47
CA LEU A 35 -8.13 -6.72 -1.61
C LEU A 35 -8.06 -8.25 -1.63
N ILE A 36 -7.16 -8.82 -2.43
CA ILE A 36 -7.00 -10.28 -2.52
C ILE A 36 -6.50 -10.84 -1.19
N GLY A 37 -5.51 -10.20 -0.56
CA GLY A 37 -5.01 -10.58 0.76
C GLY A 37 -6.11 -10.55 1.83
N TRP A 38 -6.94 -9.51 1.82
CA TRP A 38 -8.09 -9.39 2.71
C TRP A 38 -9.14 -10.49 2.48
N LEU A 39 -9.55 -10.73 1.24
CA LEU A 39 -10.49 -11.79 0.90
C LEU A 39 -9.97 -13.16 1.33
N TYR A 40 -8.67 -13.41 1.12
CA TYR A 40 -8.02 -14.63 1.55
C TYR A 40 -8.00 -14.76 3.07
N ALA A 41 -7.62 -13.71 3.80
CA ALA A 41 -7.64 -13.70 5.25
C ALA A 41 -9.06 -13.94 5.81
N ARG A 42 -10.10 -13.34 5.22
CA ARG A 42 -11.49 -13.61 5.61
C ARG A 42 -11.88 -15.06 5.38
N ARG A 43 -11.41 -15.66 4.29
CA ARG A 43 -11.63 -17.08 4.00
C ARG A 43 -10.96 -17.97 5.05
N LEU A 44 -9.73 -17.67 5.45
CA LEU A 44 -9.01 -18.39 6.50
C LEU A 44 -9.71 -18.27 7.85
N VAL A 45 -10.15 -17.07 8.22
CA VAL A 45 -10.94 -16.86 9.43
C VAL A 45 -12.19 -17.73 9.39
N ARG A 46 -12.96 -17.75 8.29
CA ARG A 46 -14.18 -18.57 8.21
C ARG A 46 -13.97 -20.08 8.17
N ALA A 47 -12.75 -20.57 7.95
CA ALA A 47 -12.47 -22.00 7.87
C ALA A 47 -12.27 -22.59 9.28
N GLU A 48 -13.35 -23.06 9.90
CA GLU A 48 -13.37 -23.58 11.28
C GLU A 48 -12.31 -24.66 11.56
N ALA A 49 -12.03 -25.52 10.58
CA ALA A 49 -11.01 -26.57 10.68
C ALA A 49 -9.59 -26.04 10.96
N LEU A 50 -9.31 -24.77 10.65
CA LEU A 50 -8.00 -24.15 10.90
C LEU A 50 -7.82 -23.70 12.36
N TRP A 51 -8.90 -23.59 13.12
CA TRP A 51 -8.86 -22.96 14.44
C TRP A 51 -8.80 -23.96 15.59
N GLY A 52 -9.36 -25.18 15.44
CA GLY A 52 -9.29 -26.20 16.49
C GLY A 52 -9.73 -25.68 17.87
N ALA A 53 -8.83 -25.72 18.86
CA ALA A 53 -9.06 -25.17 20.21
C ALA A 53 -8.64 -23.69 20.36
N THR A 54 -8.02 -23.10 19.34
CA THR A 54 -7.55 -21.71 19.37
C THR A 54 -8.69 -20.74 19.09
N PRO A 55 -8.81 -19.63 19.85
CA PRO A 55 -9.83 -18.62 19.60
C PRO A 55 -9.67 -18.00 18.21
N ARG A 56 -10.78 -18.01 17.47
CA ARG A 56 -10.88 -17.43 16.14
C ARG A 56 -11.14 -15.92 16.22
N PRO A 57 -10.40 -15.06 15.48
CA PRO A 57 -10.71 -13.65 15.36
C PRO A 57 -12.07 -13.44 14.69
N SER A 58 -12.77 -12.36 15.08
CA SER A 58 -13.97 -11.95 14.37
C SER A 58 -13.61 -11.45 12.97
N ALA A 59 -14.58 -11.50 12.05
CA ALA A 59 -14.38 -10.90 10.72
C ALA A 59 -14.18 -9.38 10.83
N ASP A 60 -14.88 -8.74 11.77
CA ASP A 60 -14.79 -7.29 11.97
C ASP A 60 -13.40 -6.87 12.46
N SER A 61 -12.79 -7.63 13.37
CA SER A 61 -11.41 -7.34 13.81
C SER A 61 -10.38 -7.50 12.69
N LEU A 62 -10.63 -8.38 11.73
CA LEU A 62 -9.79 -8.50 10.54
C LEU A 62 -10.00 -7.33 9.57
N ASP A 63 -11.24 -6.88 9.41
CA ASP A 63 -11.58 -5.72 8.57
C ASP A 63 -10.95 -4.45 9.16
N ASP A 64 -11.00 -4.27 10.49
CA ASP A 64 -10.30 -3.21 11.22
C ASP A 64 -8.78 -3.28 11.04
N LEU A 65 -8.20 -4.49 11.14
CA LEU A 65 -6.78 -4.70 10.94
C LEU A 65 -6.33 -4.23 9.55
N LEU A 66 -7.11 -4.50 8.50
CA LEU A 66 -6.79 -4.05 7.15
C LEU A 66 -6.72 -2.53 7.08
N VAL A 67 -7.72 -1.84 7.65
CA VAL A 67 -7.79 -0.37 7.66
C VAL A 67 -6.61 0.22 8.43
N TYR A 68 -6.33 -0.28 9.64
CA TYR A 68 -5.20 0.19 10.44
C TYR A 68 -3.85 -0.12 9.79
N SER A 69 -3.72 -1.25 9.10
CA SER A 69 -2.49 -1.61 8.38
C SER A 69 -2.26 -0.70 7.17
N ALA A 70 -3.31 -0.39 6.41
CA ALA A 70 -3.24 0.53 5.28
C ALA A 70 -2.88 1.94 5.74
N LEU A 71 -3.54 2.43 6.80
CA LEU A 71 -3.23 3.73 7.41
C LEU A 71 -1.79 3.76 7.94
N GLY A 72 -1.39 2.72 8.66
CA GLY A 72 -0.04 2.57 9.20
C GLY A 72 1.03 2.55 8.11
N ALA A 73 0.77 1.93 6.96
CA ALA A 73 1.69 1.93 5.83
C ALA A 73 1.87 3.35 5.24
N VAL A 74 0.79 4.11 5.07
CA VAL A 74 0.84 5.48 4.56
C VAL A 74 1.54 6.41 5.55
N VAL A 75 1.09 6.41 6.81
CA VAL A 75 1.64 7.26 7.87
C VAL A 75 3.09 6.89 8.17
N GLY A 76 3.38 5.60 8.33
CA GLY A 76 4.71 5.08 8.59
C GLY A 76 5.68 5.36 7.44
N GLY A 77 5.25 5.16 6.20
CA GLY A 77 6.05 5.51 5.01
C GLY A 77 6.38 6.99 4.96
N ARG A 78 5.42 7.86 5.29
CA ARG A 78 5.64 9.32 5.31
C ARG A 78 6.58 9.74 6.44
N LEU A 79 6.35 9.26 7.65
CA LEU A 79 7.23 9.50 8.80
C LEU A 79 8.65 9.01 8.53
N PHE A 80 8.80 7.82 7.96
CA PHE A 80 10.10 7.30 7.58
C PHE A 80 10.79 8.21 6.56
N ASN A 81 10.08 8.65 5.52
CA ASN A 81 10.65 9.56 4.53
C ASN A 81 11.12 10.88 5.16
N VAL A 82 10.30 11.46 6.03
CA VAL A 82 10.61 12.71 6.72
C VAL A 82 11.83 12.55 7.62
N LEU A 83 11.85 11.53 8.47
CA LEU A 83 12.90 11.33 9.48
C LEU A 83 14.26 10.95 8.86
N PHE A 84 14.25 10.16 7.78
CA PHE A 84 15.48 9.57 7.26
C PHE A 84 15.97 10.17 5.93
N TYR A 85 15.09 10.76 5.10
CA TYR A 85 15.48 11.31 3.80
C TYR A 85 15.41 12.84 3.70
N GLY A 86 14.66 13.52 4.58
CA GLY A 86 14.40 14.96 4.43
C GLY A 86 14.31 15.76 5.71
N LEU A 87 14.89 15.27 6.82
CA LEU A 87 14.64 15.82 8.16
C LEU A 87 14.83 17.34 8.23
N ASP A 88 15.99 17.84 7.78
CA ASP A 88 16.32 19.27 7.82
C ASP A 88 15.33 20.12 6.99
N TYR A 89 14.91 19.61 5.83
CA TYR A 89 13.93 20.28 4.96
C TYR A 89 12.56 20.38 5.64
N TYR A 90 12.07 19.28 6.20
CA TYR A 90 10.74 19.25 6.82
C TYR A 90 10.68 20.00 8.16
N LEU A 91 11.81 20.16 8.85
CA LEU A 91 11.89 21.06 10.01
C LEU A 91 11.70 22.53 9.62
N ALA A 92 12.19 22.94 8.44
CA ALA A 92 11.94 24.27 7.88
C ALA A 92 10.53 24.42 7.27
N HIS A 93 9.94 23.32 6.79
CA HIS A 93 8.64 23.28 6.11
C HIS A 93 7.67 22.26 6.72
N PRO A 94 7.22 22.45 7.97
CA PRO A 94 6.45 21.42 8.70
C PRO A 94 5.09 21.10 8.07
N ALA A 95 4.47 22.05 7.36
CA ALA A 95 3.21 21.82 6.65
C ALA A 95 3.36 20.78 5.53
N GLU A 96 4.54 20.66 4.94
CA GLU A 96 4.82 19.74 3.84
C GLU A 96 4.97 18.30 4.31
N ILE A 97 5.08 18.04 5.62
CA ILE A 97 5.06 16.68 6.18
C ILE A 97 3.76 15.95 5.79
N LEU A 98 2.64 16.66 5.71
CA LEU A 98 1.34 16.09 5.34
C LEU A 98 1.11 16.04 3.82
N ALA A 99 2.01 16.64 3.03
CA ALA A 99 1.93 16.61 1.58
C ALA A 99 2.35 15.24 1.05
N VAL A 100 1.36 14.41 0.68
CA VAL A 100 1.54 13.03 0.19
C VAL A 100 1.18 12.86 -1.29
N TRP A 101 0.94 13.98 -2.00
CA TRP A 101 0.55 14.02 -3.42
C TRP A 101 1.74 14.03 -4.37
#